data_AF-A0A1F5AWB1-F1
#
_entry.id   AF-A0A1F5AWB1-F1
#
_cell.length_a   1.000
_cell.length_b   1.000
_cell.length_c   1.000
_cell.angle_alpha   90.00
_cell.angle_beta   90.00
_cell.angle_gamma   90.00
#
_symmetry.space_group_name_H-M   'P 1'
#
loop_
_entity.id
_entity.type
_entity.pdbx_description
1 polymer ?
#
loop_
_entity_poly.entity_id
_entity_poly.type
_entity_poly.pdbx_seq_one_letter_code
_entity_poly.pdbx_strand_id
1 'polypeptide(L)'
;MRTKTLYAIGIILVLLALQGCSSHPEEGLLQRYFNAIKLKDIATMSSMAVDPIAIDVDNWNITAVSEEKASATNLADLAKLEADLKKKLEGHAGPVVEAQDLMFSAKEKYDSARSGGAKSAAKKEMEEATANFEKERELHRQIQKEYNDASAMAKKEEDTTLFSLGNRDMTNARDLAGMVYAKEVDVAVKGTDGTTKNYRFHLKRYELRDETINLTHRGRWVIINFETLN
;
A
#
# COMPACT_ATOMS: atom_id res chain seq x y z
N MET A 1 -23.40 -11.52 -53.49
CA MET A 1 -22.43 -11.11 -52.44
C MET A 1 -22.40 -12.20 -51.39
N ARG A 2 -21.20 -12.72 -51.11
CA ARG A 2 -20.93 -14.02 -50.48
C ARG A 2 -21.42 -14.07 -49.02
N THR A 3 -22.08 -15.16 -48.67
CA THR A 3 -22.47 -15.57 -47.30
C THR A 3 -21.35 -15.43 -46.25
N LYS A 4 -20.09 -15.45 -46.67
CA LYS A 4 -18.91 -15.26 -45.81
C LYS A 4 -18.78 -13.85 -45.19
N THR A 5 -19.32 -12.80 -45.82
CA THR A 5 -19.27 -11.43 -45.27
C THR A 5 -20.35 -11.18 -44.21
N LEU A 6 -21.48 -11.89 -44.26
CA LEU A 6 -22.54 -11.83 -43.22
C LEU A 6 -22.10 -12.51 -41.91
N TYR A 7 -21.37 -13.62 -41.99
CA TYR A 7 -20.80 -14.27 -40.80
C TYR A 7 -19.70 -13.44 -40.13
N ALA A 8 -18.87 -12.73 -40.91
CA ALA A 8 -17.82 -11.88 -40.37
C ALA A 8 -18.37 -10.66 -39.59
N ILE A 9 -19.47 -10.06 -40.07
CA ILE A 9 -20.13 -8.95 -39.37
C ILE A 9 -20.88 -9.44 -38.13
N GLY A 10 -21.50 -10.63 -38.18
CA GLY A 10 -22.17 -11.25 -37.03
C GLY A 10 -21.22 -11.62 -35.88
N ILE A 11 -20.01 -12.11 -36.19
CA ILE A 11 -19.01 -12.46 -35.17
C ILE A 11 -18.44 -11.21 -34.48
N ILE A 12 -18.27 -10.10 -35.22
CA ILE A 12 -17.80 -8.83 -34.66
C ILE A 12 -18.86 -8.20 -33.73
N LEU A 13 -20.15 -8.32 -34.07
CA LEU A 13 -21.25 -7.82 -33.24
C LEU A 13 -21.44 -8.63 -31.94
N VAL A 14 -21.16 -9.94 -31.96
CA VAL A 14 -21.19 -10.80 -30.75
C VAL A 14 -19.99 -10.55 -29.83
N LEU A 15 -18.81 -10.22 -30.38
CA LEU A 15 -17.63 -9.84 -29.57
C LEU A 15 -17.78 -8.47 -28.88
N LEU A 16 -18.52 -7.54 -29.48
CA LEU A 16 -18.84 -6.23 -28.86
C LEU A 16 -19.90 -6.34 -27.74
N ALA A 17 -20.79 -7.34 -27.80
CA ALA A 17 -21.77 -7.57 -26.74
C ALA A 17 -21.18 -8.20 -25.46
N LEU A 18 -20.00 -8.84 -25.56
CA LEU A 18 -19.30 -9.44 -24.41
C LEU A 18 -18.51 -8.42 -23.57
N GLN A 19 -18.36 -7.18 -24.03
CA GLN A 19 -17.83 -6.09 -23.21
C GLN A 19 -18.94 -5.36 -22.41
N GLY A 20 -20.20 -5.76 -22.57
CA GLY A 20 -21.37 -5.09 -21.98
C GLY A 20 -21.87 -5.63 -20.63
N CYS A 21 -21.17 -6.59 -20.00
CA CYS A 21 -21.49 -7.06 -18.66
C CYS A 21 -20.49 -6.53 -17.62
N SER A 22 -20.19 -5.23 -17.64
CA SER A 22 -19.68 -4.61 -16.41
C SER A 22 -20.85 -4.59 -15.43
N SER A 23 -20.84 -5.52 -14.47
CA SER A 23 -21.56 -5.26 -13.23
C SER A 23 -21.10 -3.87 -12.76
N HIS A 24 -22.00 -3.05 -12.24
CA HIS A 24 -21.67 -1.74 -11.66
C HIS A 24 -21.54 -1.93 -10.14
N PRO A 25 -20.51 -2.64 -9.63
CA PRO A 25 -20.37 -2.91 -8.21
C PRO A 25 -20.22 -1.63 -7.39
N GLU A 26 -19.73 -0.55 -8.00
CA GLU A 26 -19.58 0.76 -7.39
C GLU A 26 -20.90 1.33 -6.87
N GLU A 27 -21.99 1.22 -7.63
CA GLU A 27 -23.27 1.84 -7.26
C GLU A 27 -23.84 1.18 -6.01
N GLY A 28 -23.89 -0.15 -6.00
CA GLY A 28 -24.39 -0.92 -4.86
C GLY A 28 -23.50 -0.81 -3.61
N LEU A 29 -22.19 -0.64 -3.77
CA LEU A 29 -21.25 -0.42 -2.66
C LEU A 29 -21.42 0.99 -2.08
N LEU A 30 -21.37 2.02 -2.93
CA LEU A 30 -21.50 3.42 -2.50
C LEU A 30 -22.87 3.71 -1.93
N GLN A 31 -23.95 3.14 -2.48
CA GLN A 31 -25.28 3.29 -1.91
C GLN A 31 -25.37 2.78 -0.47
N ARG A 32 -24.79 1.61 -0.18
CA ARG A 32 -24.75 1.07 1.19
C ARG A 32 -23.85 1.94 2.08
N TYR A 33 -22.72 2.37 1.58
CA TYR A 33 -21.77 3.21 2.32
C TYR A 33 -22.39 4.56 2.71
N PHE A 34 -22.98 5.29 1.76
CA PHE A 34 -23.64 6.57 2.04
C PHE A 34 -24.90 6.42 2.89
N ASN A 35 -25.65 5.32 2.76
CA ASN A 35 -26.74 5.03 3.69
C ASN A 35 -26.21 4.82 5.12
N ALA A 36 -25.11 4.09 5.29
CA ALA A 36 -24.47 3.91 6.59
C ALA A 36 -23.96 5.23 7.18
N ILE A 37 -23.42 6.13 6.35
CA ILE A 37 -23.05 7.49 6.76
C ILE A 37 -24.27 8.24 7.32
N LYS A 38 -25.39 8.25 6.58
CA LYS A 38 -26.63 8.93 7.02
C LYS A 38 -27.18 8.38 8.33
N LEU A 39 -27.08 7.07 8.51
CA LEU A 39 -27.52 6.38 9.72
C LEU A 39 -26.48 6.45 10.87
N LYS A 40 -25.30 7.04 10.62
CA LYS A 40 -24.15 7.05 11.54
C LYS A 40 -23.74 5.64 12.00
N ASP A 41 -23.94 4.65 11.13
CA ASP A 41 -23.62 3.25 11.39
C ASP A 41 -22.15 2.96 11.06
N ILE A 42 -21.29 3.18 12.06
CA ILE A 42 -19.85 2.97 11.95
C ILE A 42 -19.52 1.50 11.67
N ALA A 43 -20.26 0.55 12.24
CA ALA A 43 -19.99 -0.87 12.03
C ALA A 43 -20.19 -1.26 10.56
N THR A 44 -21.27 -0.78 9.94
CA THR A 44 -21.53 -1.01 8.52
C THR A 44 -20.50 -0.30 7.64
N MET A 45 -20.13 0.96 7.95
CA MET A 45 -19.05 1.66 7.21
C MET A 45 -17.72 0.90 7.25
N SER A 46 -17.30 0.44 8.44
CA SER A 46 -16.07 -0.35 8.64
C SER A 46 -16.08 -1.74 8.01
N SER A 47 -17.23 -2.21 7.49
CA SER A 47 -17.32 -3.46 6.72
C SER A 47 -17.07 -3.26 5.22
N MET A 48 -17.14 -2.01 4.76
CA MET A 48 -17.01 -1.63 3.34
C MET A 48 -15.76 -0.82 3.04
N ALA A 49 -15.32 0.02 3.97
CA ALA A 49 -14.13 0.85 3.85
C ALA A 49 -13.04 0.42 4.84
N VAL A 50 -11.79 0.39 4.39
CA VAL A 50 -10.62 0.15 5.25
C VAL A 50 -10.50 1.27 6.28
N ASP A 51 -10.59 2.52 5.80
CA ASP A 51 -10.54 3.73 6.61
C ASP A 51 -11.86 4.53 6.43
N PRO A 52 -12.93 4.19 7.18
CA PRO A 52 -14.21 4.87 7.07
C PRO A 52 -14.14 6.27 7.67
N ILE A 53 -14.83 7.21 7.05
CA ILE A 53 -14.86 8.61 7.48
C ILE A 53 -16.31 9.10 7.39
N ALA A 54 -16.71 9.90 8.38
CA ALA A 54 -17.99 10.58 8.36
C ALA A 54 -17.93 11.79 7.40
N ILE A 55 -18.76 11.76 6.37
CA ILE A 55 -18.99 12.87 5.46
C ILE A 55 -20.39 13.42 5.75
N ASP A 56 -20.59 14.73 5.67
CA ASP A 56 -21.95 15.29 5.72
C ASP A 56 -22.64 15.06 4.37
N VAL A 57 -23.74 14.30 4.37
CA VAL A 57 -24.39 13.81 3.14
C VAL A 57 -25.91 13.94 3.23
N ASP A 58 -26.46 14.89 2.46
CA ASP A 58 -27.88 14.96 2.13
C ASP A 58 -28.18 14.16 0.85
N ASN A 59 -27.42 14.41 -0.21
CA ASN A 59 -27.54 13.70 -1.48
C ASN A 59 -26.18 13.40 -2.11
N TRP A 60 -26.09 12.40 -2.99
CA TRP A 60 -24.87 12.08 -3.72
C TRP A 60 -25.18 11.49 -5.09
N ASN A 61 -24.24 11.62 -6.02
CA ASN A 61 -24.31 10.96 -7.32
C ASN A 61 -22.91 10.66 -7.86
N ILE A 62 -22.78 9.54 -8.58
CA ILE A 62 -21.57 9.23 -9.33
C ILE A 62 -21.45 10.20 -10.50
N THR A 63 -20.28 10.80 -10.68
CA THR A 63 -19.97 11.73 -11.78
C THR A 63 -19.04 11.11 -12.81
N ALA A 64 -18.13 10.23 -12.40
CA ALA A 64 -17.28 9.47 -13.30
C ALA A 64 -16.87 8.12 -12.69
N VAL A 65 -16.58 7.15 -13.55
CA VAL A 65 -16.07 5.83 -13.18
C VAL A 65 -14.91 5.51 -14.10
N SER A 66 -13.76 5.12 -13.53
CA SER A 66 -12.62 4.68 -14.33
C SER A 66 -12.84 3.29 -14.90
N GLU A 67 -12.06 2.96 -15.93
CA GLU A 67 -11.92 1.57 -16.36
C GLU A 67 -11.33 0.72 -15.23
N GLU A 68 -11.74 -0.55 -15.18
CA GLU A 68 -11.19 -1.53 -14.25
C GLU A 68 -9.77 -1.90 -14.66
N LYS A 69 -8.81 -1.68 -13.76
CA LYS A 69 -7.41 -2.06 -13.96
C LYS A 69 -7.14 -3.37 -13.25
N ALA A 70 -6.77 -4.39 -14.00
CA ALA A 70 -6.31 -5.66 -13.46
C ALA A 70 -4.78 -5.69 -13.42
N SER A 71 -4.21 -6.09 -12.29
CA SER A 71 -2.77 -6.29 -12.11
C SER A 71 -2.50 -7.55 -11.29
N ALA A 72 -1.33 -8.16 -11.47
CA ALA A 72 -0.90 -9.21 -10.56
C ALA A 72 -0.78 -8.67 -9.12
N THR A 73 -1.06 -9.52 -8.13
CA THR A 73 -0.78 -9.20 -6.73
C THR A 73 0.72 -9.03 -6.51
N ASN A 74 1.09 -8.11 -5.61
CA ASN A 74 2.46 -7.86 -5.19
C ASN A 74 2.74 -8.33 -3.75
N LEU A 75 1.83 -9.11 -3.14
CA LEU A 75 1.96 -9.57 -1.75
C LEU A 75 3.27 -10.31 -1.50
N ALA A 76 3.65 -11.25 -2.38
CA ALA A 76 4.89 -11.99 -2.28
C ALA A 76 6.13 -11.08 -2.49
N ASP A 77 6.05 -10.13 -3.40
CA ASP A 77 7.13 -9.17 -3.67
C ASP A 77 7.36 -8.25 -2.46
N LEU A 78 6.29 -7.77 -1.83
CA LEU A 78 6.35 -6.97 -0.61
C LEU A 78 6.93 -7.77 0.56
N ALA A 79 6.51 -9.03 0.73
CA ALA A 79 7.06 -9.91 1.76
C ALA A 79 8.57 -10.15 1.57
N LYS A 80 9.00 -10.35 0.32
CA LYS A 80 10.42 -10.50 -0.01
C LYS A 80 11.21 -9.22 0.27
N LEU A 81 10.69 -8.07 -0.14
CA LEU A 81 11.33 -6.77 0.10
C LEU A 81 11.50 -6.50 1.61
N GLU A 82 10.47 -6.76 2.40
CA GLU A 82 10.53 -6.63 3.86
C GLU A 82 11.60 -7.54 4.47
N ALA A 83 11.65 -8.81 4.05
CA ALA A 83 12.65 -9.77 4.54
C ALA A 83 14.08 -9.37 4.16
N ASP A 84 14.30 -8.90 2.93
CA ASP A 84 15.60 -8.44 2.45
C ASP A 84 16.08 -7.19 3.21
N LEU A 85 15.18 -6.23 3.47
CA LEU A 85 15.49 -5.03 4.24
C LEU A 85 15.73 -5.35 5.71
N LYS A 86 14.97 -6.27 6.31
CA LYS A 86 15.20 -6.75 7.67
C LYS A 86 16.59 -7.35 7.81
N LYS A 87 16.99 -8.20 6.86
CA LYS A 87 18.33 -8.80 6.84
C LYS A 87 19.43 -7.74 6.71
N LYS A 88 19.23 -6.72 5.86
CA LYS A 88 20.16 -5.59 5.75
C LYS A 88 20.25 -4.80 7.05
N LEU A 89 19.12 -4.53 7.69
CA LEU A 89 19.05 -3.78 8.95
C LEU A 89 19.82 -4.51 10.06
N GLU A 90 19.53 -5.80 10.25
CA GLU A 90 20.20 -6.65 11.24
C GLU A 90 21.70 -6.79 10.93
N GLY A 91 22.06 -6.98 9.66
CA GLY A 91 23.45 -7.07 9.22
C GLY A 91 24.25 -5.78 9.38
N HIS A 92 23.58 -4.62 9.37
CA HIS A 92 24.22 -3.31 9.52
C HIS A 92 24.35 -2.86 10.98
N ALA A 93 23.73 -3.54 11.94
CA ALA A 93 23.86 -3.19 13.36
C ALA A 93 25.30 -3.34 13.87
N GLY A 94 25.99 -4.42 13.48
CA GLY A 94 27.40 -4.68 13.85
C GLY A 94 28.36 -3.58 13.39
N PRO A 95 28.40 -3.22 12.10
CA PRO A 95 29.24 -2.12 11.59
C PRO A 95 29.06 -0.78 12.32
N VAL A 96 27.84 -0.43 12.74
CA VAL A 96 27.59 0.80 13.51
C VAL A 96 28.23 0.73 14.90
N VAL A 97 28.09 -0.41 15.58
CA VAL A 97 28.70 -0.62 16.91
C VAL A 97 30.22 -0.61 16.81
N GLU A 98 30.80 -1.29 15.82
CA GLU A 98 32.25 -1.28 15.58
C GLU A 98 32.78 0.13 15.30
N ALA A 99 32.07 0.91 14.46
CA ALA A 99 32.45 2.30 14.20
C ALA A 99 32.33 3.18 15.46
N GLN A 100 31.34 2.93 16.31
CA GLN A 100 31.16 3.62 17.59
C GLN A 100 32.31 3.32 18.57
N ASP A 101 32.70 2.06 18.69
CA ASP A 101 33.79 1.63 19.56
C ASP A 101 35.14 2.23 19.12
N LEU A 102 35.38 2.28 17.80
CA LEU A 102 36.56 2.94 17.24
C LEU A 102 36.56 4.45 17.52
N MET A 103 35.41 5.12 17.37
CA MET A 103 35.26 6.54 17.70
C MET A 103 35.56 6.80 19.18
N PHE A 104 35.03 5.98 20.10
CA PHE A 104 35.31 6.13 21.53
C PHE A 104 36.77 5.88 21.88
N SER A 105 37.37 4.84 21.28
CA SER A 105 38.80 4.54 21.45
C SER A 105 39.69 5.69 20.96
N ALA A 106 39.38 6.27 19.80
CA ALA A 106 40.12 7.41 19.25
C ALA A 106 39.96 8.67 20.11
N LYS A 107 38.76 8.89 20.66
CA LYS A 107 38.49 9.98 21.60
C LYS A 107 39.30 9.84 22.90
N GLU A 108 39.36 8.63 23.46
CA GLU A 108 40.16 8.37 24.67
C GLU A 108 41.66 8.63 24.42
N LYS A 109 42.19 8.25 23.25
CA LYS A 109 43.57 8.58 22.85
C LYS A 109 43.80 10.10 22.78
N TYR A 110 42.84 10.85 22.24
CA TYR A 110 42.93 12.31 22.18
C TYR A 110 42.93 12.94 23.58
N ASP A 111 42.04 12.47 24.46
CA ASP A 111 41.90 12.98 25.83
C ASP A 111 43.13 12.65 26.70
N SER A 112 43.78 11.52 26.46
CA SER A 112 44.98 11.09 27.19
C SER A 112 46.31 11.66 26.65
N ALA A 113 46.33 12.24 25.44
CA ALA A 113 47.53 12.79 24.82
C ALA A 113 48.06 14.05 25.52
N ARG A 114 49.33 14.02 25.95
CA ARG A 114 49.95 15.10 26.75
C ARG A 114 50.84 16.08 25.96
N SER A 115 51.34 15.69 24.78
CA SER A 115 52.22 16.53 23.96
C SER A 115 51.47 17.10 22.75
N GLY A 116 51.89 18.28 22.26
CA GLY A 116 51.23 18.93 21.11
C GLY A 116 51.24 18.08 19.83
N GLY A 117 52.35 17.38 19.55
CA GLY A 117 52.46 16.48 18.41
C GLY A 117 51.54 15.26 18.53
N ALA A 118 51.52 14.61 19.69
CA ALA A 118 50.63 13.46 19.95
C ALA A 118 49.15 13.88 19.89
N LYS A 119 48.82 15.05 20.42
CA LYS A 119 47.46 15.59 20.40
C LYS A 119 46.99 15.93 18.98
N SER A 120 47.87 16.44 18.13
CA SER A 120 47.54 16.70 16.72
C SER A 120 47.29 15.40 15.93
N ALA A 121 48.07 14.34 16.17
CA ALA A 121 47.88 13.05 15.54
C ALA A 121 46.57 12.38 16.02
N ALA A 122 46.34 12.32 17.33
CA ALA A 122 45.12 11.74 17.91
C ALA A 122 43.85 12.51 17.52
N LYS A 123 43.96 13.84 17.30
CA LYS A 123 42.84 14.65 16.79
C LYS A 123 42.42 14.20 15.39
N LYS A 124 43.37 13.94 14.49
CA LYS A 124 43.06 13.45 13.14
C LYS A 124 42.38 12.08 13.19
N GLU A 125 42.93 11.16 13.99
CA GLU A 125 42.34 9.83 14.19
C GLU A 125 40.90 9.92 14.76
N MET A 126 40.66 10.81 15.72
CA MET A 126 39.33 11.07 16.27
C MET A 126 38.37 11.66 15.23
N GLU A 127 38.81 12.62 14.43
CA GLU A 127 38.00 13.24 13.36
C GLU A 127 37.62 12.21 12.28
N GLU A 128 38.56 11.37 11.85
CA GLU A 128 38.33 10.30 10.89
C GLU A 128 37.36 9.24 11.44
N ALA A 129 37.56 8.78 12.69
CA ALA A 129 36.68 7.81 13.33
C ALA A 129 35.27 8.37 13.58
N THR A 130 35.15 9.66 13.93
CA THR A 130 33.87 10.34 14.08
C THR A 130 33.14 10.42 12.74
N ALA A 131 33.82 10.83 11.67
CA ALA A 131 33.22 10.90 10.34
C ALA A 131 32.76 9.52 9.84
N ASN A 132 33.52 8.46 10.12
CA ASN A 132 33.12 7.10 9.78
C ASN A 132 31.87 6.65 10.57
N PHE A 133 31.83 6.90 11.89
CA PHE A 133 30.67 6.59 12.71
C PHE A 133 29.41 7.34 12.24
N GLU A 134 29.52 8.63 11.92
CA GLU A 134 28.39 9.41 11.40
C GLU A 134 27.85 8.85 10.08
N LYS A 135 28.74 8.43 9.18
CA LYS A 135 28.37 7.79 7.91
C LYS A 135 27.62 6.48 8.14
N GLU A 136 28.17 5.58 8.94
CA GLU A 136 27.55 4.28 9.24
C GLU A 136 26.21 4.45 9.95
N ARG A 137 26.11 5.42 10.88
CA ARG A 137 24.87 5.76 11.57
C ARG A 137 23.79 6.27 10.62
N GLU A 138 24.15 7.16 9.68
CA GLU A 138 23.19 7.69 8.71
C GLU A 138 22.72 6.61 7.74
N LEU A 139 23.62 5.74 7.27
CA LEU A 139 23.25 4.59 6.45
C LEU A 139 22.30 3.65 7.21
N HIS A 140 22.58 3.35 8.48
CA HIS A 140 21.70 2.53 9.30
C HIS A 140 20.31 3.17 9.48
N ARG A 141 20.27 4.50 9.69
CA ARG A 141 19.01 5.26 9.79
C ARG A 141 18.19 5.17 8.50
N GLN A 142 18.84 5.25 7.34
CA GLN A 142 18.19 5.11 6.04
C GLN A 142 17.63 3.70 5.85
N ILE A 143 18.42 2.65 6.14
CA ILE A 143 17.97 1.26 6.07
C ILE A 143 16.77 1.02 7.01
N GLN A 144 16.83 1.55 8.24
CA GLN A 144 15.72 1.43 9.19
C GLN A 144 14.44 2.10 8.67
N LYS A 145 14.57 3.27 8.04
CA LYS A 145 13.44 3.95 7.42
C LYS A 145 12.86 3.12 6.28
N GLU A 146 13.69 2.66 5.36
CA GLU A 146 13.26 1.81 4.24
C GLU A 146 12.55 0.54 4.71
N TYR A 147 13.09 -0.12 5.74
CA TYR A 147 12.45 -1.28 6.36
C TYR A 147 11.07 -0.94 6.94
N ASN A 148 10.96 0.16 7.68
CA ASN A 148 9.68 0.58 8.26
C ASN A 148 8.65 0.90 7.17
N ASP A 149 9.06 1.61 6.11
CA ASP A 149 8.21 1.94 4.98
C ASP A 149 7.74 0.66 4.26
N ALA A 150 8.65 -0.29 4.01
CA ALA A 150 8.32 -1.58 3.40
C ALA A 150 7.38 -2.44 4.26
N SER A 151 7.64 -2.53 5.57
CA SER A 151 6.79 -3.27 6.50
C SER A 151 5.39 -2.66 6.60
N ALA A 152 5.27 -1.33 6.61
CA ALA A 152 3.99 -0.64 6.58
C ALA A 152 3.23 -0.88 5.26
N MET A 153 3.91 -0.85 4.11
CA MET A 153 3.30 -1.18 2.81
C MET A 153 2.82 -2.63 2.75
N ALA A 154 3.66 -3.59 3.18
CA ALA A 154 3.31 -5.01 3.23
C ALA A 154 2.09 -5.24 4.11
N LYS A 155 2.08 -4.64 5.31
CA LYS A 155 0.96 -4.75 6.25
C LYS A 155 -0.32 -4.13 5.71
N LYS A 156 -0.24 -2.96 5.08
CA LYS A 156 -1.41 -2.30 4.49
C LYS A 156 -2.04 -3.13 3.37
N GLU A 157 -1.22 -3.69 2.46
CA GLU A 157 -1.74 -4.50 1.36
C GLU A 157 -2.30 -5.84 1.87
N GLU A 158 -1.65 -6.45 2.87
CA GLU A 158 -2.16 -7.64 3.57
C GLU A 158 -3.52 -7.38 4.22
N ASP A 159 -3.65 -6.30 5.01
CA ASP A 159 -4.90 -5.95 5.68
C ASP A 159 -6.02 -5.66 4.66
N THR A 160 -5.69 -4.96 3.57
CA THR A 160 -6.63 -4.68 2.48
C THR A 160 -7.07 -5.97 1.78
N THR A 161 -6.14 -6.90 1.56
CA THR A 161 -6.41 -8.21 0.98
C THR A 161 -7.37 -9.00 1.86
N LEU A 162 -7.02 -9.20 3.13
CA LEU A 162 -7.83 -9.91 4.12
C LEU A 162 -9.24 -9.31 4.24
N PHE A 163 -9.31 -7.98 4.23
CA PHE A 163 -10.57 -7.24 4.28
C PHE A 163 -11.47 -7.52 3.07
N SER A 164 -10.90 -7.48 1.86
CA SER A 164 -11.61 -7.81 0.62
C SER A 164 -12.04 -9.28 0.58
N LEU A 165 -11.18 -10.21 1.00
CA LEU A 165 -11.50 -11.64 1.06
C LEU A 165 -12.54 -11.97 2.13
N GLY A 166 -12.77 -11.07 3.10
CA GLY A 166 -13.70 -11.31 4.21
C GLY A 166 -13.21 -12.36 5.20
N ASN A 167 -11.91 -12.68 5.17
CA ASN A 167 -11.27 -13.59 6.10
C ASN A 167 -10.10 -12.86 6.75
N ARG A 168 -10.29 -12.39 8.00
CA ARG A 168 -9.31 -11.60 8.73
C ARG A 168 -8.21 -12.42 9.40
N ASP A 169 -8.41 -13.73 9.52
CA ASP A 169 -7.55 -14.62 10.30
C ASP A 169 -6.68 -15.53 9.41
N MET A 170 -6.60 -15.22 8.11
CA MET A 170 -5.80 -16.00 7.16
C MET A 170 -4.31 -15.70 7.36
N THR A 171 -3.56 -16.72 7.76
CA THR A 171 -2.14 -16.60 8.12
C THR A 171 -1.20 -16.61 6.92
N ASN A 172 -1.65 -17.11 5.76
CA ASN A 172 -0.87 -17.26 4.55
C ASN A 172 -1.27 -16.26 3.45
N ALA A 173 -1.90 -15.13 3.81
CA ALA A 173 -2.35 -14.13 2.84
C ALA A 173 -1.21 -13.64 1.92
N ARG A 174 0.02 -13.57 2.46
CA ARG A 174 1.22 -13.15 1.72
C ARG A 174 1.70 -14.14 0.67
N ASP A 175 1.30 -15.41 0.77
CA ASP A 175 1.68 -16.48 -0.15
C ASP A 175 0.67 -16.66 -1.28
N LEU A 176 -0.44 -15.93 -1.25
CA LEU A 176 -1.48 -16.04 -2.27
C LEU A 176 -1.04 -15.40 -3.59
N ALA A 177 -1.34 -16.09 -4.69
CA ALA A 177 -1.11 -15.60 -6.05
C ALA A 177 -2.44 -15.24 -6.72
N GLY A 178 -2.42 -14.29 -7.67
CA GLY A 178 -3.61 -13.95 -8.45
C GLY A 178 -3.67 -12.50 -8.88
N MET A 179 -4.89 -12.02 -9.08
CA MET A 179 -5.16 -10.70 -9.66
C MET A 179 -5.79 -9.76 -8.63
N VAL A 180 -5.39 -8.50 -8.70
CA VAL A 180 -5.98 -7.36 -8.03
C VAL A 180 -6.68 -6.52 -9.08
N TYR A 181 -7.92 -6.17 -8.80
CA TYR A 181 -8.74 -5.29 -9.62
C TYR A 181 -8.92 -3.98 -8.90
N ALA A 182 -8.66 -2.87 -9.59
CA ALA A 182 -8.78 -1.52 -9.04
C ALA A 182 -9.68 -0.65 -9.92
N LYS A 183 -10.45 0.23 -9.28
CA LYS A 183 -11.33 1.19 -9.94
C LYS A 183 -11.35 2.50 -9.14
N GLU A 184 -11.50 3.61 -9.84
CA GLU A 184 -11.70 4.93 -9.26
C GLU A 184 -13.11 5.40 -9.59
N VAL A 185 -13.79 5.98 -8.60
CA VAL A 185 -15.17 6.45 -8.74
C VAL A 185 -15.27 7.87 -8.20
N ASP A 186 -15.57 8.81 -9.08
CA ASP A 186 -15.78 10.20 -8.71
C ASP A 186 -17.25 10.39 -8.33
N VAL A 187 -17.47 11.05 -7.19
CA VAL A 187 -18.78 11.24 -6.58
C VAL A 187 -18.94 12.70 -6.19
N ALA A 188 -20.04 13.31 -6.63
CA ALA A 188 -20.48 14.59 -6.10
C ALA A 188 -21.37 14.33 -4.87
N VAL A 189 -21.03 14.97 -3.75
CA VAL A 189 -21.73 14.87 -2.49
C VAL A 189 -22.27 16.24 -2.12
N LYS A 190 -23.59 16.33 -1.93
CA LYS A 190 -24.26 17.51 -1.42
C LYS A 190 -24.45 17.37 0.09
N GLY A 191 -23.87 18.30 0.84
CA GLY A 191 -24.02 18.40 2.30
C GLY A 191 -25.38 18.96 2.71
N THR A 192 -25.69 18.83 4.00
CA THR A 192 -26.92 19.37 4.61
C THR A 192 -26.93 20.90 4.63
N ASP A 193 -25.76 21.52 4.57
CA ASP A 193 -25.55 22.97 4.38
C ASP A 193 -25.82 23.45 2.94
N GLY A 194 -26.11 22.54 2.02
CA GLY A 194 -26.33 22.83 0.61
C GLY A 194 -25.06 22.96 -0.23
N THR A 195 -23.87 22.83 0.38
CA THR A 195 -22.60 22.83 -0.36
C THR A 195 -22.39 21.50 -1.08
N THR A 196 -21.75 21.55 -2.25
CA THR A 196 -21.38 20.34 -2.99
C THR A 196 -19.87 20.17 -2.97
N LYS A 197 -19.40 18.98 -2.61
CA LYS A 197 -18.00 18.57 -2.61
C LYS A 197 -17.82 17.34 -3.47
N ASN A 198 -16.76 17.31 -4.25
CA ASN A 198 -16.43 16.18 -5.10
C ASN A 198 -15.39 15.31 -4.41
N TYR A 199 -15.56 13.99 -4.50
CA TYR A 199 -14.68 13.00 -3.91
C TYR A 199 -14.33 11.93 -4.93
N ARG A 200 -13.10 11.45 -4.93
CA ARG A 200 -12.69 10.24 -5.66
C ARG A 200 -12.53 9.09 -4.67
N PHE A 201 -13.28 8.02 -4.88
CA PHE A 201 -13.18 6.78 -4.13
C PHE A 201 -12.28 5.81 -4.89
N HIS A 202 -11.32 5.23 -4.17
CA HIS A 202 -10.47 4.16 -4.70
C HIS A 202 -11.02 2.83 -4.20
N LEU A 203 -11.41 1.97 -5.15
CA LEU A 203 -11.97 0.66 -4.89
C LEU A 203 -10.95 -0.41 -5.29
N LYS A 204 -10.83 -1.46 -4.48
CA LYS A 204 -10.05 -2.66 -4.81
C LYS A 204 -10.87 -3.93 -4.60
N ARG A 205 -10.54 -4.97 -5.36
CA ARG A 205 -11.03 -6.34 -5.20
C ARG A 205 -9.91 -7.33 -5.52
N TYR A 206 -9.86 -8.42 -4.79
CA TYR A 206 -8.83 -9.44 -4.94
C TYR A 206 -9.44 -10.75 -5.42
N GLU A 207 -8.84 -11.36 -6.45
CA GLU A 207 -9.12 -12.74 -6.84
C GLU A 207 -7.81 -13.53 -6.74
N LEU A 208 -7.68 -14.25 -5.63
CA LEU A 208 -6.44 -14.89 -5.24
C LEU A 208 -6.62 -16.40 -5.13
N ARG A 209 -5.53 -17.14 -5.21
CA ARG A 209 -5.48 -18.59 -5.10
C ARG A 209 -4.37 -18.97 -4.14
N ASP A 210 -4.72 -19.87 -3.23
CA ASP A 210 -3.76 -20.65 -2.47
C ASP A 210 -3.33 -21.82 -3.33
N GLU A 211 -2.07 -21.80 -3.77
CA GLU A 211 -1.51 -22.86 -4.62
C GLU A 211 -1.24 -24.16 -3.84
N THR A 212 -1.07 -24.08 -2.51
CA THR A 212 -0.74 -25.23 -1.65
C THR A 212 -1.94 -26.17 -1.53
N ILE A 213 -3.13 -25.61 -1.27
CA ILE A 213 -4.37 -26.38 -1.10
C ILE A 213 -5.30 -26.26 -2.31
N ASN A 214 -4.87 -25.57 -3.36
CA ASN A 214 -5.63 -25.36 -4.59
C ASN A 214 -7.01 -24.71 -4.35
N LEU A 215 -7.07 -23.69 -3.50
CA LEU A 215 -8.31 -22.98 -3.13
C LEU A 215 -8.32 -21.57 -3.74
N THR A 216 -9.43 -21.20 -4.39
CA THR A 216 -9.62 -19.84 -4.92
C THR A 216 -10.43 -18.99 -3.94
N HIS A 217 -9.89 -17.84 -3.58
CA HIS A 217 -10.52 -16.80 -2.79
C HIS A 217 -10.98 -15.66 -3.69
N ARG A 218 -12.30 -15.40 -3.71
CA ARG A 218 -12.88 -14.28 -4.44
C ARG A 218 -13.32 -13.21 -3.46
N GLY A 219 -12.62 -12.10 -3.46
CA GLY A 219 -12.90 -10.95 -2.62
C GLY A 219 -14.08 -10.13 -3.12
N ARG A 220 -14.59 -9.28 -2.23
CA ARG A 220 -15.55 -8.22 -2.54
C ARG A 220 -14.85 -6.92 -2.87
N TRP A 221 -15.53 -6.04 -3.60
CA TRP A 221 -15.09 -4.66 -3.75
C TRP A 221 -15.13 -3.95 -2.39
N VAL A 222 -14.04 -3.26 -2.07
CA VAL A 222 -13.86 -2.50 -0.83
C VAL A 222 -13.32 -1.13 -1.15
N ILE A 223 -13.68 -0.13 -0.34
CA ILE A 223 -13.14 1.22 -0.42
C ILE A 223 -11.81 1.23 0.34
N ILE A 224 -10.72 1.52 -0.36
CA ILE A 224 -9.38 1.52 0.24
C ILE A 224 -8.95 2.91 0.70
N ASN A 225 -9.45 3.95 0.04
CA ASN A 225 -9.21 5.34 0.36
C ASN A 225 -10.19 6.20 -0.44
N PHE A 226 -10.30 7.46 -0.09
CA PHE A 226 -10.91 8.47 -0.94
C PHE A 226 -10.24 9.83 -0.74
N GLU A 227 -10.32 10.69 -1.75
CA GLU A 227 -9.70 12.02 -1.77
C GLU A 227 -10.70 13.09 -2.22
N THR A 228 -10.54 14.33 -1.77
CA THR A 228 -11.34 15.46 -2.26
C THR A 228 -10.81 15.94 -3.60
N LEU A 229 -11.71 16.09 -4.58
CA LEU A 229 -11.43 16.69 -5.87
C LEU A 229 -11.69 18.20 -5.77
N ASN A 230 -10.63 18.99 -5.93
CA ASN A 230 -10.69 20.45 -5.97
C ASN A 230 -11.29 20.97 -7.28
#